data_AF-A0A357AHR9-F1
#
_entry.id   AF-A0A357AHR9-F1
#
_cell.length_a   1.000
_cell.length_b   1.000
_cell.length_c   1.000
_cell.angle_alpha   90.00
_cell.angle_beta   90.00
_cell.angle_gamma   90.00
#
_symmetry.space_group_name_H-M   'P 1'
#
loop_
_entity.id
_entity.type
_entity.pdbx_description
1 polymer ?
#
loop_
_entity_poly.entity_id
_entity_poly.type
_entity_poly.pdbx_seq_one_letter_code
_entity_poly.pdbx_strand_id
1 'polypeptide(L)' 'MKYADLINFNPIESIIQLTAANDKKEAINLVKSYVMSDDMADKLTNNMISQLRLDDVVDNKGVLLVGNYGTG' A
#
# COMPACT_ATOMS: atom_id res chain seq x y z
N MET A 1 -14.31 34.84 -13.35
CA MET A 1 -13.35 33.72 -13.32
C MET A 1 -14.15 32.46 -13.05
N LYS A 2 -14.14 31.49 -13.96
CA LYS A 2 -15.00 30.31 -13.83
C LYS A 2 -14.28 29.30 -12.93
N TYR A 3 -14.91 28.91 -11.83
CA TYR A 3 -14.43 27.87 -10.91
C TYR A 3 -14.05 26.54 -11.60
N ALA A 4 -14.53 26.32 -12.83
CA ALA A 4 -14.19 25.18 -13.67
C ALA A 4 -12.69 25.10 -14.04
N ASP A 5 -11.97 26.22 -14.05
CA ASP A 5 -10.55 26.26 -14.44
C ASP A 5 -9.60 25.90 -13.26
N LEU A 6 -10.13 25.79 -12.03
CA LEU A 6 -9.36 25.54 -10.80
C LEU A 6 -9.31 24.06 -10.40
N ILE A 7 -10.22 23.24 -10.91
CA ILE A 7 -10.38 21.85 -10.50
C ILE A 7 -10.31 20.96 -11.75
N ASN A 8 -9.08 20.62 -12.12
CA ASN A 8 -8.81 19.61 -13.12
C ASN A 8 -8.49 18.31 -12.38
N PHE A 9 -9.52 17.51 -12.07
CA PHE A 9 -9.28 16.15 -11.58
C PHE A 9 -8.88 15.31 -12.78
N ASN A 10 -7.62 14.90 -12.85
CA ASN A 10 -7.26 13.77 -13.70
C ASN A 10 -8.06 12.57 -13.19
N PRO A 11 -8.93 11.95 -14.01
CA PRO A 11 -9.67 10.78 -13.60
C PRO A 11 -8.67 9.70 -13.18
N ILE A 12 -9.03 8.95 -12.12
CA ILE A 12 -8.24 7.78 -11.71
C ILE A 12 -8.23 6.82 -12.90
N GLU A 13 -7.10 6.74 -13.62
CA GLU A 13 -7.00 5.98 -14.88
C GLU A 13 -7.11 4.47 -14.66
N SER A 14 -6.96 3.97 -13.43
CA SER A 14 -7.07 2.54 -13.13
C SER A 14 -7.76 2.29 -11.79
N ILE A 15 -8.87 1.57 -11.83
CA ILE A 15 -9.45 0.96 -10.64
C ILE A 15 -8.61 -0.29 -10.33
N ILE A 16 -7.89 -0.29 -9.21
CA ILE A 16 -7.24 -1.51 -8.72
C ILE A 16 -8.34 -2.44 -8.22
N GLN A 17 -8.65 -3.47 -9.01
CA GLN A 17 -9.53 -4.52 -8.54
C GLN A 17 -8.74 -5.38 -7.55
N LEU A 18 -9.24 -5.53 -6.31
CA LEU A 18 -8.56 -6.33 -5.27
C LEU A 18 -8.23 -7.75 -5.73
N THR A 19 -9.06 -8.35 -6.60
CA THR A 19 -8.81 -9.67 -7.17
C THR A 19 -7.69 -9.70 -8.22
N ALA A 20 -7.23 -8.56 -8.72
CA ALA A 20 -6.10 -8.49 -9.65
C ALA A 20 -4.80 -9.01 -9.01
N ALA A 21 -4.69 -8.91 -7.68
CA ALA A 21 -3.57 -9.49 -6.93
C ALA A 21 -3.56 -11.04 -6.95
N ASN A 22 -4.61 -11.70 -7.44
CA ASN A 22 -4.61 -13.15 -7.64
C ASN A 22 -3.76 -13.56 -8.86
N ASP A 23 -3.55 -12.66 -9.81
CA ASP A 23 -2.55 -12.86 -10.87
C ASP A 23 -1.18 -12.43 -10.35
N LYS A 24 -0.22 -13.36 -10.36
CA LYS A 24 1.12 -13.12 -9.79
C LYS A 24 1.85 -11.96 -10.48
N LYS A 25 1.69 -11.79 -11.79
CA LYS A 25 2.37 -10.74 -12.54
C LYS A 25 1.78 -9.38 -12.20
N GLU A 26 0.46 -9.29 -12.15
CA GLU A 26 -0.23 -8.07 -11.74
C GLU A 26 0.05 -7.72 -10.28
N ALA A 27 0.05 -8.69 -9.37
CA ALA A 27 0.43 -8.48 -7.97
C ALA A 27 1.83 -7.87 -7.82
N ILE A 28 2.82 -8.38 -8.57
CA ILE A 28 4.17 -7.83 -8.56
C ILE A 28 4.19 -6.39 -9.09
N ASN A 29 3.42 -6.09 -10.14
CA ASN A 29 3.35 -4.74 -10.69
C ASN A 29 2.74 -3.75 -9.70
N LEU A 30 1.65 -4.14 -9.03
CA LEU A 30 0.98 -3.31 -8.01
C LEU A 30 1.93 -2.98 -6.86
N VAL A 31 2.71 -3.96 -6.38
CA VAL A 31 3.71 -3.74 -5.33
C VAL A 31 4.82 -2.78 -5.80
N LYS A 32 5.31 -2.94 -7.04
CA LYS A 32 6.37 -2.08 -7.60
C LYS A 32 5.95 -0.63 -7.76
N SER A 33 4.67 -0.37 -8.02
CA SER A 33 4.15 0.98 -8.17
C SER A 33 3.84 1.69 -6.86
N TYR A 34 3.84 0.97 -5.73
CA TYR A 34 3.52 1.55 -4.43
C TYR A 34 4.68 2.40 -3.92
N VAL A 35 4.38 3.63 -3.50
CA VAL A 35 5.36 4.60 -2.97
C VAL A 35 5.02 4.89 -1.53
N MET A 36 6.04 4.84 -0.67
CA MET A 36 5.95 5.19 0.75
C MET A 36 7.21 5.93 1.18
N SER A 37 7.20 6.51 2.39
CA SER A 37 8.42 7.10 2.97
C SER A 37 9.41 6.02 3.39
N ASP A 38 10.70 6.39 3.45
CA ASP A 38 11.76 5.49 3.94
C ASP A 38 11.47 4.99 5.36
N ASP A 39 11.00 5.87 6.25
CA ASP A 39 10.61 5.50 7.62
C ASP A 39 9.45 4.48 7.66
N MET A 40 8.50 4.56 6.73
CA MET A 40 7.42 3.57 6.62
C MET A 40 7.94 2.24 6.08
N ALA A 41 8.84 2.27 5.09
CA ALA A 41 9.47 1.07 4.54
C ALA A 41 10.28 0.32 5.61
N ASP A 42 11.02 1.04 6.46
CA ASP A 42 11.78 0.45 7.56
C ASP A 42 10.88 -0.20 8.61
N LYS A 43 9.78 0.46 8.99
CA LYS A 43 8.80 -0.09 9.93
C LYS A 43 8.11 -1.35 9.38
N LEU A 44 7.74 -1.34 8.11
CA LEU A 44 7.13 -2.50 7.46
C LEU A 44 8.10 -3.69 7.42
N THR A 45 9.33 -3.46 6.98
CA THR A 45 10.32 -4.52 6.78
C THR A 45 10.80 -5.12 8.09
N ASN A 46 11.17 -4.29 9.07
CA ASN A 46 11.83 -4.75 10.29
C ASN A 46 10.84 -5.16 11.38
N ASN A 47 9.64 -4.57 11.41
CA ASN A 47 8.71 -4.77 12.51
C ASN A 47 7.45 -5.51 12.07
N MET A 48 6.79 -5.07 10.98
CA MET A 48 5.47 -5.60 10.64
C MET A 48 5.55 -6.97 9.95
N ILE A 49 6.35 -7.08 8.89
CA ILE A 49 6.47 -8.33 8.12
C ILE A 49 7.04 -9.45 8.99
N SER A 50 7.92 -9.13 9.95
CA SER A 50 8.47 -10.12 10.87
C SER A 50 7.40 -10.80 11.73
N GLN A 51 6.29 -10.13 12.07
CA GLN A 51 5.18 -10.73 12.83
C GLN A 51 4.28 -11.61 11.97
N LEU A 52 4.42 -11.57 10.64
CA LEU A 52 3.65 -12.36 9.69
C LEU A 52 4.38 -13.62 9.23
N ARG A 53 5.68 -13.75 9.58
CA ARG A 53 6.47 -14.93 9.26
C ARG A 53 6.00 -16.10 10.13
N LEU A 54 5.71 -17.22 9.48
CA LEU A 54 5.26 -18.47 10.12
C LEU A 54 6.42 -19.48 10.23
N ASP A 55 7.57 -19.11 9.71
CA ASP A 55 8.79 -19.90 9.57
C ASP A 55 9.51 -20.08 10.92
N ASP A 56 9.36 -19.12 11.84
CA ASP A 56 9.92 -19.18 13.20
C ASP A 56 8.79 -19.30 14.24
N VAL A 57 8.95 -20.20 15.21
CA VAL A 57 8.01 -20.34 16.33
C VAL A 57 8.29 -19.24 17.35
N VAL A 58 7.72 -18.07 17.12
CA VAL A 58 7.75 -16.91 18.01
C VAL A 58 6.34 -16.47 18.38
N ASP A 59 6.20 -15.76 19.50
CA ASP A 59 4.92 -15.17 19.93
C ASP A 59 4.60 -13.96 19.05
N ASN A 60 4.07 -14.25 17.85
CA ASN A 60 3.67 -13.25 16.87
C ASN A 60 2.52 -12.41 17.40
N LYS A 61 2.64 -11.08 17.25
CA LYS A 61 1.61 -10.14 17.68
C LYS A 61 0.80 -9.63 16.51
N GLY A 62 -0.43 -9.22 16.80
CA GLY A 62 -1.24 -8.45 15.86
C GLY A 62 -0.58 -7.10 15.56
N VAL A 63 -0.61 -6.71 14.29
CA VAL A 63 -0.03 -5.44 13.82
C VAL A 63 -1.14 -4.59 13.20
N LEU A 64 -1.17 -3.29 13.55
CA LEU A 64 -2.12 -2.32 13.01
C LEU A 64 -1.35 -1.16 12.40
N LEU A 65 -1.51 -0.95 11.08
CA LEU A 65 -1.02 0.24 10.39
C LEU A 65 -2.12 1.30 10.41
N VAL A 66 -1.79 2.49 10.91
CA VAL A 66 -2.69 3.65 10.94
C VAL A 66 -2.04 4.78 10.16
N GLY A 67 -2.78 5.33 9.20
CA GLY A 67 -2.37 6.43 8.35
C GLY A 67 -3.47 7.46 8.21
N ASN A 68 -3.10 8.66 7.76
CA ASN A 68 -4.08 9.66 7.38
C ASN A 68 -4.77 9.25 6.07
N TYR A 69 -6.01 9.71 5.87
CA TYR A 69 -6.69 9.43 4.62
C TYR A 69 -5.90 9.99 3.41
N GLY A 70 -5.65 9.15 2.41
CA GLY A 70 -4.95 9.52 1.19
C GLY A 70 -3.43 9.37 1.22
N THR A 71 -2.84 8.76 2.25
CA THR A 71 -1.37 8.52 2.31
C THR A 71 -0.89 7.28 1.55
N GLY A 72 -1.81 6.53 0.93
CA GLY A 72 -1.57 5.15 0.51
C GLY A 72 -1.77 4.19 1.68
#